data_AF-W1I9H1-F1
#
_entry.id   AF-W1I9H1-F1
#
_cell.length_a   1.000
_cell.length_b   1.000
_cell.length_c   1.000
_cell.angle_alpha   90.00
_cell.angle_beta   90.00
_cell.angle_gamma   90.00
#
_symmetry.space_group_name_H-M   'P 1'
#
loop_
_entity.id
_entity.type
_entity.pdbx_description
1 polymer ?
#
loop_
_entity_poly.entity_id
_entity_poly.type
_entity_poly.pdbx_seq_one_letter_code
_entity_poly.pdbx_strand_id
1 'polypeptide(L)'
;MVSFILLNKNILNALDRLRASPTNKALKIYENFYKDRKDLYKEFKEDKTGYIYMIVNKLNGKCYVGSSRSIKTRLYNYFNLALAAAQKGRPISSAIIKYGLVNFAFIVLEKVDLNVHNLEERETFW
;
A
#
# COMPACT_ATOMS: atom_id res chain seq x y z
N MET A 1 13.54 -12.01 -12.30
CA MET A 1 14.41 -11.00 -11.65
C MET A 1 13.86 -9.64 -12.04
N VAL A 2 13.09 -8.98 -11.15
CA VAL A 2 12.49 -7.67 -11.45
C VAL A 2 13.63 -6.65 -11.44
N SER A 3 13.88 -6.00 -12.57
CA SER A 3 14.96 -5.03 -12.71
C SER A 3 14.64 -3.79 -11.87
N PHE A 4 15.37 -3.61 -10.76
CA PHE A 4 15.26 -2.44 -9.88
C PHE A 4 15.69 -1.12 -10.56
N ILE A 5 16.27 -1.18 -11.76
CA ILE A 5 16.91 -0.05 -12.46
C ILE A 5 15.90 1.00 -12.98
N LEU A 6 14.60 0.69 -13.00
CA LEU A 6 13.54 1.60 -13.48
C LEU A 6 12.57 2.10 -12.41
N LEU A 7 12.74 1.70 -11.14
CA LEU A 7 11.79 2.06 -10.09
C LEU A 7 11.98 3.51 -9.64
N ASN A 8 10.88 4.24 -9.43
CA ASN A 8 10.94 5.60 -8.89
C ASN A 8 11.77 5.68 -7.59
N LYS A 9 12.75 6.60 -7.54
CA LYS A 9 13.67 6.77 -6.39
C LYS A 9 12.98 6.94 -5.04
N ASN A 10 11.80 7.56 -5.01
CA ASN A 10 11.07 7.77 -3.77
C ASN A 10 10.46 6.47 -3.22
N ILE A 11 10.18 5.49 -4.09
CA ILE A 11 9.75 4.16 -3.67
C ILE A 11 10.94 3.42 -3.04
N LEU A 12 12.12 3.44 -3.69
CA LEU A 12 13.34 2.85 -3.15
C LEU A 12 13.68 3.43 -1.77
N ASN A 13 13.74 4.76 -1.67
CA ASN A 13 14.02 5.43 -0.40
C ASN A 13 12.99 5.08 0.69
N ALA A 14 11.73 4.85 0.34
CA ALA A 14 10.71 4.46 1.31
C ALA A 14 10.91 3.01 1.79
N LEU A 15 11.24 2.09 0.88
CA LEU A 15 11.57 0.70 1.21
C LEU A 15 12.79 0.60 2.12
N ASP A 16 13.84 1.37 1.80
CA ASP A 16 15.08 1.40 2.58
C ASP A 16 14.84 1.90 4.01
N ARG A 17 14.03 2.96 4.17
CA ARG A 17 13.65 3.50 5.50
C ARG A 17 12.92 2.46 6.36
N LEU A 18 12.05 1.67 5.75
CA LEU A 18 11.30 0.62 6.43
C LEU A 18 12.10 -0.68 6.61
N ARG A 19 13.36 -0.71 6.17
CA ARG A 19 14.18 -1.93 6.12
C ARG A 19 13.42 -3.09 5.44
N ALA A 20 12.56 -2.75 4.48
CA ALA A 20 11.75 -3.72 3.75
C ALA A 20 12.67 -4.48 2.78
N SER A 21 13.23 -5.59 3.26
CA SER A 21 14.14 -6.41 2.46
C SER A 21 13.37 -7.14 1.34
N PRO A 22 13.91 -7.23 0.11
CA PRO A 22 13.39 -8.09 -0.96
C PRO A 22 13.34 -9.59 -0.60
N THR A 23 14.03 -10.01 0.47
CA THR A 23 13.93 -11.38 1.00
C THR A 23 12.61 -11.66 1.71
N ASN A 24 11.82 -10.61 1.99
CA ASN A 24 10.45 -10.77 2.43
C ASN A 24 9.58 -11.20 1.23
N LYS A 25 9.22 -12.49 1.18
CA LYS A 25 8.51 -13.16 0.07
C LYS A 25 7.21 -12.45 -0.41
N ALA A 26 6.70 -11.47 0.33
CA ALA A 26 5.47 -10.74 0.06
C ALA A 26 5.64 -9.38 -0.65
N LEU A 27 6.87 -8.92 -0.94
CA LEU A 27 7.08 -7.60 -1.53
C LEU A 27 6.53 -7.52 -2.97
N LYS A 28 5.30 -7.05 -3.11
CA LYS A 28 4.67 -6.73 -4.41
C LYS A 28 4.52 -5.23 -4.55
N ILE A 29 5.07 -4.69 -5.63
CA ILE A 29 5.07 -3.26 -5.93
C ILE A 29 4.13 -3.00 -7.11
N TYR A 30 3.15 -2.13 -6.89
CA TYR A 30 2.28 -1.57 -7.90
C TYR A 30 2.65 -0.10 -8.07
N GLU A 31 3.51 0.19 -9.04
CA GLU A 31 4.13 1.52 -9.18
C GLU A 31 3.11 2.61 -9.54
N ASN A 32 2.02 2.27 -10.22
CA ASN A 32 0.95 3.21 -10.52
C ASN A 32 -0.36 2.75 -9.89
N PHE A 33 -0.64 3.26 -8.70
CA PHE A 33 -1.76 2.81 -7.88
C PHE A 33 -3.11 2.90 -8.61
N TYR A 34 -3.29 3.87 -9.50
CA TYR A 34 -4.52 3.99 -10.30
C TYR A 34 -4.57 3.03 -11.51
N LYS A 35 -3.49 2.94 -12.28
CA LYS A 35 -3.45 2.11 -13.50
C LYS A 35 -3.49 0.62 -13.15
N ASP A 36 -2.87 0.24 -12.05
CA ASP A 36 -2.72 -1.15 -11.61
C ASP A 36 -3.93 -1.66 -10.80
N ARG A 37 -4.97 -0.84 -10.64
CA ARG A 37 -6.16 -1.15 -9.82
C ARG A 37 -6.81 -2.49 -10.15
N LYS A 38 -6.86 -2.85 -11.44
CA LYS A 38 -7.51 -4.08 -11.90
C LYS A 38 -6.76 -5.32 -11.39
N ASP A 39 -5.43 -5.24 -11.35
CA ASP A 39 -4.59 -6.34 -10.89
C ASP A 39 -4.59 -6.41 -9.36
N LEU A 40 -4.58 -5.25 -8.68
CA LEU A 40 -4.79 -5.16 -7.24
C LEU A 40 -6.11 -5.84 -6.80
N TYR A 41 -7.23 -5.60 -7.48
CA TYR A 41 -8.49 -6.24 -7.10
C TYR A 41 -8.51 -7.76 -7.32
N LYS A 42 -7.75 -8.27 -8.30
CA LYS A 42 -7.65 -9.71 -8.59
C LYS A 42 -6.76 -10.45 -7.59
N GLU A 43 -5.77 -9.78 -7.03
CA GLU A 43 -4.76 -10.37 -6.14
C GLU A 43 -5.37 -10.91 -4.83
N PHE A 44 -6.36 -10.23 -4.27
CA PHE A 44 -6.82 -10.51 -2.91
C PHE A 44 -8.08 -11.39 -2.88
N LYS A 45 -7.92 -12.71 -2.83
CA LYS A 45 -9.05 -13.66 -2.90
C LYS A 45 -9.28 -14.49 -1.64
N GLU A 46 -8.36 -14.44 -0.68
CA GLU A 46 -8.33 -15.38 0.45
C GLU A 46 -9.01 -14.82 1.69
N ASP A 47 -9.77 -15.68 2.37
CA ASP A 47 -10.36 -15.41 3.68
C ASP A 47 -9.30 -15.53 4.79
N LYS A 48 -9.53 -14.87 5.94
CA LYS A 48 -8.66 -14.88 7.13
C LYS A 48 -7.22 -14.38 6.94
N THR A 49 -6.94 -13.70 5.84
CA THR A 49 -5.64 -13.06 5.59
C THR A 49 -5.72 -11.56 5.81
N GLY A 50 -4.81 -11.04 6.63
CA GLY A 50 -4.53 -9.62 6.77
C GLY A 50 -3.38 -9.18 5.87
N TYR A 51 -3.27 -7.88 5.61
CA TYR A 51 -2.17 -7.32 4.85
C TYR A 51 -1.64 -6.07 5.53
N ILE A 52 -0.32 -5.96 5.62
CA ILE A 52 0.36 -4.69 5.85
C ILE A 52 0.81 -4.15 4.51
N TYR A 53 0.54 -2.87 4.26
CA TYR A 53 0.85 -2.23 3.01
C TYR A 53 1.41 -0.82 3.22
N MET A 54 2.10 -0.32 2.20
CA MET A 54 2.61 1.04 2.14
C MET A 54 2.07 1.73 0.89
N ILE A 55 1.67 2.99 1.05
CA ILE A 55 1.36 3.88 -0.07
C ILE A 55 2.42 4.98 -0.11
N VAL A 56 3.14 5.08 -1.24
CA VAL A 56 4.21 6.07 -1.43
C VAL A 56 3.77 7.12 -2.42
N ASN A 57 3.86 8.39 -2.04
CA ASN A 57 3.74 9.49 -2.99
C ASN A 57 5.04 9.63 -3.79
N LYS A 58 4.98 9.35 -5.09
CA LYS A 58 6.15 9.36 -5.98
C LYS A 58 6.71 10.76 -6.25
N LEU A 59 5.96 11.82 -5.96
CA LEU A 59 6.39 13.20 -6.15
C LEU A 59 7.27 13.71 -5.00
N ASN A 60 6.92 13.36 -3.75
CA ASN A 60 7.58 13.90 -2.55
C ASN A 60 8.17 12.85 -1.60
N GLY A 61 7.96 11.56 -1.86
CA GLY A 61 8.50 10.46 -1.07
C GLY A 61 7.89 10.26 0.31
N LYS A 62 6.86 11.02 0.68
CA LYS A 62 6.05 10.74 1.87
C LYS A 62 5.33 9.41 1.67
N CYS A 63 5.30 8.60 2.73
CA CYS A 63 4.65 7.31 2.74
C CYS A 63 3.63 7.20 3.88
N TYR A 64 2.67 6.31 3.69
CA TYR A 64 1.68 5.90 4.69
C TYR A 64 1.74 4.38 4.78
N VAL A 65 1.97 3.85 5.97
CA VAL A 65 1.82 2.43 6.29
C VAL A 65 0.44 2.22 6.88
N GLY A 66 -0.22 1.14 6.50
CA GLY A 66 -1.49 0.75 7.08
C GLY A 66 -1.74 -0.73 6.95
N SER A 67 -2.70 -1.22 7.73
CA SER A 67 -3.12 -2.61 7.68
C SER A 67 -4.58 -2.80 7.27
N SER A 68 -4.93 -3.98 6.77
CA SER A 68 -6.32 -4.33 6.53
C SER A 68 -6.59 -5.83 6.59
N ARG A 69 -7.70 -6.21 7.25
CA ARG A 69 -8.33 -7.54 7.13
C ARG A 69 -9.14 -7.71 5.84
N SER A 70 -9.54 -6.60 5.21
CA SER A 70 -10.25 -6.58 3.92
C SER A 70 -9.63 -5.53 3.02
N ILE A 71 -8.51 -5.92 2.39
CA ILE A 71 -7.77 -5.02 1.52
C ILE A 71 -8.60 -4.59 0.30
N LYS A 72 -9.52 -5.42 -0.21
CA LYS A 72 -10.48 -5.02 -1.26
C LYS A 72 -11.34 -3.83 -0.84
N THR A 73 -11.91 -3.87 0.36
CA THR A 73 -12.70 -2.74 0.91
C THR A 73 -11.82 -1.51 1.10
N ARG A 74 -10.58 -1.70 1.57
CA ARG A 74 -9.62 -0.60 1.74
C ARG A 74 -9.27 0.07 0.41
N LEU A 75 -9.00 -0.72 -0.63
CA LEU A 75 -8.74 -0.23 -1.99
C LEU A 75 -9.94 0.51 -2.57
N TYR A 76 -11.15 -0.03 -2.37
CA TYR A 76 -12.38 0.64 -2.79
C TYR A 76 -12.52 2.04 -2.18
N ASN A 77 -12.22 2.20 -0.89
CA ASN A 77 -12.25 3.51 -0.23
C ASN A 77 -11.22 4.49 -0.80
N TYR A 78 -10.03 4.02 -1.20
CA TYR A 78 -9.01 4.87 -1.80
C TYR A 78 -9.32 5.25 -3.25
N PHE A 79 -9.88 4.33 -4.03
CA PHE A 79 -10.20 4.58 -5.45
C PHE A 79 -11.50 5.36 -5.66
N ASN A 80 -12.42 5.33 -4.69
CA ASN A 80 -13.60 6.17 -4.72
C ASN A 80 -13.28 7.54 -4.09
N LEU A 81 -13.04 8.55 -4.92
CA LEU A 81 -12.67 9.89 -4.46
C LEU A 81 -13.76 10.56 -3.60
N ALA A 82 -15.03 10.23 -3.80
CA ALA A 82 -16.12 10.72 -2.94
C ALA A 82 -16.00 10.13 -1.52
N LEU A 83 -15.69 8.83 -1.41
CA LEU A 83 -15.44 8.19 -0.11
C LEU A 83 -14.15 8.70 0.53
N ALA A 84 -13.09 8.89 -0.26
CA ALA A 84 -11.86 9.50 0.24
C ALA A 84 -12.12 10.91 0.77
N ALA A 85 -12.93 11.71 0.08
CA ALA A 85 -13.33 13.04 0.50
C ALA A 85 -14.25 13.05 1.73
N ALA A 86 -15.08 12.02 1.90
CA ALA A 86 -15.90 11.84 3.10
C ALA A 86 -15.04 11.48 4.34
N GLN A 87 -13.89 10.84 4.13
CA GLN A 87 -12.92 10.52 5.19
C GLN A 87 -11.99 11.71 5.53
N LYS A 88 -12.57 12.91 5.70
CA LYS A 88 -11.83 14.12 6.06
C LYS A 88 -11.02 13.88 7.34
N GLY A 89 -9.79 14.40 7.35
CA GLY A 89 -8.88 14.27 8.50
C GLY A 89 -7.90 13.09 8.40
N ARG A 90 -8.12 12.12 7.49
CA ARG A 90 -7.11 11.08 7.21
C ARG A 90 -6.00 11.62 6.30
N PRO A 91 -4.73 11.67 6.73
CA PRO A 91 -3.65 12.27 5.94
C PRO A 91 -3.51 11.67 4.54
N ILE A 92 -3.68 10.34 4.42
CA ILE A 92 -3.59 9.63 3.14
C ILE A 92 -4.74 10.01 2.19
N SER A 93 -5.97 10.14 2.69
CA SER A 93 -7.12 10.55 1.87
C SER A 93 -6.93 11.96 1.33
N SER A 94 -6.51 12.90 2.19
CA SER A 94 -6.19 14.27 1.77
C SER A 94 -5.07 14.32 0.73
N ALA A 95 -4.04 13.49 0.89
CA ALA A 95 -2.94 13.42 -0.07
C ALA A 95 -3.38 12.83 -1.41
N ILE A 96 -4.22 11.79 -1.41
CA ILE A 96 -4.79 11.19 -2.62
C ILE A 96 -5.59 12.22 -3.41
N ILE A 97 -6.45 13.00 -2.74
CA ILE A 97 -7.25 14.05 -3.37
C ILE A 97 -6.34 15.14 -3.95
N LYS A 98 -5.32 15.55 -3.21
CA LYS A 98 -4.40 16.62 -3.61
C LYS A 98 -3.53 16.25 -4.80
N TYR A 99 -2.95 15.05 -4.81
CA TYR A 99 -1.91 14.68 -5.79
C TYR A 99 -2.40 13.71 -6.86
N GLY A 100 -3.57 13.10 -6.70
CA GLY A 100 -4.12 12.10 -7.63
C GLY A 100 -3.43 10.73 -7.53
N LEU A 101 -4.22 9.66 -7.61
CA LEU A 101 -3.76 8.27 -7.42
C LEU A 101 -2.65 7.83 -8.39
N VAL A 102 -2.57 8.41 -9.59
CA VAL A 102 -1.52 8.10 -10.58
C VAL A 102 -0.10 8.40 -10.06
N ASN A 103 0.00 9.32 -9.10
CA ASN A 103 1.23 9.76 -8.46
C ASN A 103 1.59 8.95 -7.20
N PHE A 104 0.82 7.90 -6.89
CA PHE A 104 1.11 7.01 -5.79
C PHE A 104 1.51 5.61 -6.29
N ALA A 105 2.34 4.95 -5.51
CA ALA A 105 2.59 3.52 -5.59
C ALA A 105 1.94 2.81 -4.40
N PHE A 106 1.51 1.58 -4.60
CA PHE A 106 0.99 0.71 -3.54
C PHE A 106 1.90 -0.51 -3.42
N ILE A 107 2.38 -0.78 -2.20
CA ILE A 107 3.33 -1.85 -1.92
C ILE A 107 2.71 -2.75 -0.86
N VAL A 108 2.62 -4.05 -1.14
CA VAL A 108 2.31 -5.04 -0.10
C VAL A 108 3.61 -5.33 0.65
N LEU A 109 3.64 -5.04 1.95
CA LEU A 109 4.81 -5.27 2.80
C LEU A 109 4.77 -6.67 3.42
N GLU A 110 3.58 -7.10 3.84
CA GLU A 110 3.41 -8.35 4.57
C GLU A 110 2.01 -8.94 4.35
N LYS A 111 1.95 -10.26 4.18
CA LYS A 111 0.73 -11.07 4.26
C LYS A 111 0.68 -11.69 5.65
N VAL A 112 -0.38 -11.40 6.40
CA VAL A 112 -0.52 -11.75 7.83
C VAL A 112 -1.57 -12.85 7.99
N ASP A 113 -1.21 -13.96 8.63
CA ASP A 113 -2.19 -14.95 9.07
C ASP A 113 -2.90 -14.44 10.33
N LEU A 114 -4.19 -14.14 10.20
CA LEU A 114 -5.00 -13.57 11.28
C LEU A 114 -5.35 -14.58 12.38
N ASN A 115 -5.07 -15.88 12.18
CA ASN A 115 -5.23 -16.89 13.24
C ASN A 115 -4.04 -16.90 14.20
N VAL A 116 -2.89 -16.37 13.78
CA VAL A 116 -1.62 -16.46 14.52
C VAL A 116 -1.14 -15.10 14.98
N HIS A 117 -1.42 -14.03 14.22
CA HIS A 117 -0.86 -12.71 14.47
C HIS A 117 -1.91 -11.62 14.63
N ASN A 118 -1.66 -10.68 15.54
CA ASN A 118 -2.42 -9.46 15.68
C ASN A 118 -1.99 -8.44 14.63
N LEU A 119 -2.95 -7.92 13.87
CA LEU A 119 -2.68 -7.03 12.74
C LEU A 119 -2.11 -5.65 13.15
N GLU A 120 -2.49 -5.11 14.31
CA GLU A 120 -2.06 -3.80 14.81
C GLU A 120 -0.60 -3.83 15.29
N GLU A 121 -0.19 -4.94 15.92
CA GLU A 121 1.20 -5.20 16.29
C GLU A 121 2.09 -5.28 15.04
N ARG A 122 1.60 -5.96 14.00
CA ARG A 122 2.30 -6.03 12.71
C ARG A 122 2.37 -4.67 12.03
N GLU A 123 1.31 -3.85 12.08
CA GLU A 123 1.35 -2.47 11.56
C GLU A 123 2.37 -1.61 12.28
N THR A 124 2.45 -1.69 13.61
CA THR A 124 3.39 -0.90 14.43
C THR A 124 4.85 -1.27 14.20
N PHE A 125 5.12 -2.53 13.80
CA PHE A 125 6.46 -2.97 13.44
C PHE A 125 7.02 -2.26 12.19
N TRP A 126 6.14 -1.86 11.26
CA TRP A 126 6.48 -1.22 9.99
C TRP A 126 6.40 0.31 10.09
#